data_AF-A0A3Q0QU24-F1
#
_entry.id   AF-A0A3Q0QU24-F1
#
_cell.length_a   1.000
_cell.length_b   1.000
_cell.length_c   1.000
_cell.angle_alpha   90.00
_cell.angle_beta   90.00
_cell.angle_gamma   90.00
#
_symmetry.space_group_name_H-M   'P 1'
#
loop_
_entity.id
_entity.type
_entity.pdbx_description
1 polymer ?
#
loop_
_entity_poly.entity_id
_entity_poly.type
_entity_poly.pdbx_seq_one_letter_code
_entity_poly.pdbx_strand_id
1 'polypeptide(L)'
;TKKRECGFGKQFSNTSNEVLRSKLRDVLHKLGLEAYQTTPLDLASMLNINTWTLGNQPSLEPKDLPKAFLQRLWLFRQDARSLCCQSLHNVILNDDNKSTVQVLSSFEGDSQYAINPLDLITSIYMSASTFLQQEISKHMMQCHFSVPLILPNIDPEEPNCFLLWTLRGIVAQWRAHYLDKYTRIQEGDLASTCMPLVSCVRLGRCDVSKSQVLNYMLRGFTSSSETFLHREMEGGQLPRRLSNGLVEVGWHLPTGDTNRDIFPVPLVISNLRGDASAHEKCLTLLCKASSAVVIFCGDLREKEKQLLASCKDVASKLILVDILDTERNESRVVGFVDENLEEYIGLPKESVIQGRGLSEETLAVKLCDTLKNLLPDRLKLVTLEEAAKLAVELGLDVDEGPVCQKAVATVEEMLKDLDEGSAEYRQRQLPLQGPLWSKLAELEKAESKQRKEREEINPQLQNKKKDILTELSNYKMTPPCTDVYIFLLGYSNKTG
;
A
#
# COMPACT_ATOMS: atom_id res chain seq x y z
N THR A 1 -4.20 -55.96 17.67
CA THR A 1 -3.03 -55.65 16.81
C THR A 1 -3.03 -54.16 16.53
N LYS A 2 -1.96 -53.45 16.91
CA LYS A 2 -1.84 -51.97 16.90
C LYS A 2 -2.18 -51.36 15.53
N LYS A 3 -3.08 -50.37 15.51
CA LYS A 3 -3.27 -49.43 14.38
C LYS A 3 -1.95 -48.67 14.16
N ARG A 4 -1.34 -48.85 12.99
CA ARG A 4 -0.31 -47.94 12.48
C ARG A 4 -1.05 -46.70 11.97
N GLU A 5 -1.03 -45.63 12.76
CA GLU A 5 -1.39 -44.30 12.27
C GLU A 5 -0.31 -43.83 11.29
N CYS A 6 -0.77 -43.38 10.12
CA CYS A 6 0.04 -42.96 9.00
C CYS A 6 0.68 -41.59 9.34
N GLY A 7 1.97 -41.60 9.71
CA GLY A 7 2.77 -40.40 10.00
C GLY A 7 3.20 -39.58 8.78
N PHE A 8 2.69 -39.89 7.58
CA PHE A 8 3.13 -39.26 6.33
C PHE A 8 2.62 -37.82 6.16
N GLY A 9 1.42 -37.47 6.65
CA GLY A 9 0.87 -36.12 6.49
C GLY A 9 1.62 -35.02 7.27
N LYS A 10 2.13 -35.33 8.46
CA LYS A 10 2.85 -34.37 9.33
C LYS A 10 4.32 -34.17 8.95
N GLN A 11 4.95 -35.16 8.32
CA GLN A 11 6.36 -35.03 7.89
C GLN A 11 6.47 -34.15 6.64
N PHE A 12 5.54 -34.28 5.68
CA PHE A 12 5.55 -33.47 4.46
C PHE A 12 5.23 -31.99 4.71
N SER A 13 4.32 -31.67 5.63
CA SER A 13 4.01 -30.27 6.01
C SER A 13 5.20 -29.58 6.68
N ASN A 14 5.88 -30.27 7.60
CA ASN A 14 7.04 -29.73 8.32
C ASN A 14 8.22 -29.44 7.38
N THR A 15 8.53 -30.34 6.43
CA THR A 15 9.62 -30.13 5.46
C THR A 15 9.30 -28.99 4.49
N SER A 16 8.04 -28.82 4.07
CA SER A 16 7.64 -27.71 3.20
C SER A 16 7.76 -26.34 3.91
N ASN A 17 7.34 -26.26 5.17
CA ASN A 17 7.42 -25.03 5.96
C ASN A 17 8.87 -24.65 6.28
N GLU A 18 9.73 -25.63 6.54
CA GLU A 18 11.17 -25.40 6.75
C GLU A 18 11.87 -24.85 5.49
N VAL A 19 11.50 -25.34 4.31
CA VAL A 19 11.99 -24.81 3.03
C VAL A 19 11.51 -23.38 2.78
N LEU A 20 10.27 -23.04 3.12
CA LEU A 20 9.74 -21.68 2.99
C LEU A 20 10.43 -20.70 3.95
N ARG A 21 10.59 -21.08 5.23
CA ARG A 21 11.36 -20.29 6.21
C ARG A 21 12.82 -20.12 5.80
N SER A 22 13.42 -21.11 5.13
CA SER A 22 14.75 -20.97 4.54
C SER A 22 14.77 -19.90 3.45
N LYS A 23 13.77 -19.86 2.55
CA LYS A 23 13.69 -18.84 1.50
C LYS A 23 13.57 -17.42 2.06
N LEU A 24 12.82 -17.23 3.15
CA LEU A 24 12.75 -15.93 3.84
C LEU A 24 14.14 -15.49 4.30
N ARG A 25 14.81 -16.35 5.07
CA ARG A 25 16.15 -16.08 5.60
C ARG A 25 17.13 -15.81 4.49
N ASP A 26 17.09 -16.58 3.40
CA ASP A 26 17.98 -16.38 2.25
C ASP A 26 17.82 -15.00 1.61
N VAL A 27 16.58 -14.51 1.46
CA VAL A 27 16.34 -13.17 0.88
C VAL A 27 16.76 -12.08 1.84
N LEU A 28 16.43 -12.20 3.13
CA LEU A 28 16.84 -11.22 4.15
C LEU A 28 18.35 -11.19 4.33
N HIS A 29 19.04 -12.34 4.31
CA HIS A 29 20.51 -12.43 4.32
C HIS A 29 21.13 -11.66 3.15
N LYS A 30 20.61 -11.88 1.94
CA LYS A 30 21.11 -11.22 0.73
C LYS A 30 20.91 -9.71 0.77
N LEU A 31 19.80 -9.25 1.35
CA LEU A 31 19.50 -7.83 1.52
C LEU A 31 20.17 -7.21 2.76
N GLY A 32 20.88 -8.00 3.58
CA GLY A 32 21.46 -7.50 4.84
C GLY A 32 20.41 -7.10 5.88
N LEU A 33 19.20 -7.67 5.80
CA LEU A 33 18.05 -7.32 6.63
C LEU A 33 17.81 -8.28 7.83
N GLU A 34 18.65 -9.30 8.02
CA GLU A 34 18.43 -10.33 9.06
C GLU A 34 18.35 -9.77 10.48
N ALA A 35 19.21 -8.81 10.81
CA ALA A 35 19.25 -8.18 12.13
C ALA A 35 17.97 -7.39 12.46
N TYR A 36 17.17 -7.06 11.43
CA TYR A 36 15.96 -6.27 11.59
C TYR A 36 14.71 -7.12 11.87
N GLN A 37 14.84 -8.44 11.91
CA GLN A 37 13.77 -9.31 12.43
C GLN A 37 13.61 -9.17 13.95
N THR A 38 14.68 -8.84 14.68
CA THR A 38 14.65 -8.64 16.14
C THR A 38 14.52 -7.18 16.54
N THR A 39 15.06 -6.28 15.72
CA THR A 39 15.12 -4.84 15.96
C THR A 39 14.72 -4.13 14.68
N PRO A 40 13.44 -3.74 14.50
CA PRO A 40 12.94 -3.20 13.24
C PRO A 40 13.73 -1.97 12.78
N LEU A 41 13.86 -1.80 11.47
CA LEU A 41 14.41 -0.60 10.87
C LEU A 41 13.50 0.58 11.21
N ASP A 42 14.04 1.59 11.88
CA ASP A 42 13.27 2.74 12.35
C ASP A 42 13.69 4.05 11.65
N LEU A 43 12.83 5.07 11.73
CA LEU A 43 13.09 6.38 11.15
C LEU A 43 14.39 7.00 11.69
N ALA A 44 14.73 6.75 12.97
CA ALA A 44 15.99 7.21 13.56
C ALA A 44 17.22 6.61 12.87
N SER A 45 17.16 5.33 12.48
CA SER A 45 18.20 4.67 11.67
C SER A 45 18.34 5.31 10.29
N MET A 46 17.28 5.96 9.82
CA MET A 46 17.25 6.71 8.57
C MET A 46 17.68 8.18 8.72
N LEU A 47 17.58 8.85 9.87
CA LEU A 47 17.92 10.29 10.04
C LEU A 47 19.36 10.69 9.62
N ASN A 48 20.25 9.73 9.38
CA ASN A 48 21.50 9.95 8.62
C ASN A 48 21.27 10.31 7.13
N ILE A 49 20.01 10.44 6.67
CA ILE A 49 19.57 10.85 5.32
C ILE A 49 20.13 12.19 4.87
N ASN A 50 20.37 13.14 5.78
CA ASN A 50 20.90 14.46 5.41
C ASN A 50 22.32 14.39 4.82
N THR A 51 23.00 13.23 4.92
CA THR A 51 24.30 12.96 4.29
C THR A 51 24.20 12.28 2.92
N TRP A 52 22.98 11.98 2.44
CA TRP A 52 22.76 11.32 1.15
C TRP A 52 23.00 12.32 0.03
N THR A 53 24.27 12.44 -0.37
CA THR A 53 24.68 13.23 -1.53
C THR A 53 23.99 12.70 -2.79
N LEU A 54 23.70 13.60 -3.73
CA LEU A 54 23.20 13.31 -5.09
C LEU A 54 24.19 12.47 -5.94
N GLY A 55 25.23 11.90 -5.32
CA GLY A 55 26.09 10.93 -5.95
C GLY A 55 25.31 9.62 -6.07
N ASN A 56 24.96 9.26 -7.30
CA ASN A 56 24.56 7.90 -7.64
C ASN A 56 25.72 6.96 -7.27
N GLN A 57 25.86 6.58 -5.99
CA GLN A 57 26.74 5.46 -5.68
C GLN A 57 26.06 4.22 -6.23
N PRO A 58 26.68 3.51 -7.18
CA PRO A 58 26.12 2.26 -7.65
C PRO A 58 26.05 1.33 -6.45
N SER A 59 24.87 0.78 -6.19
CA SER A 59 24.72 -0.36 -5.29
C SER A 59 25.63 -1.45 -5.83
N LEU A 60 26.75 -1.73 -5.16
CA LEU A 60 27.74 -2.70 -5.64
C LEU A 60 27.34 -4.10 -5.19
N GLU A 61 26.54 -4.22 -4.13
CA GLU A 61 26.08 -5.50 -3.58
C GLU A 61 24.54 -5.51 -3.36
N PRO A 62 23.90 -6.71 -3.38
CA PRO A 62 22.48 -6.86 -3.05
C PRO A 62 22.09 -6.28 -1.68
N LYS A 63 23.03 -6.19 -0.73
CA LYS A 63 22.85 -5.62 0.60
C LYS A 63 22.61 -4.10 0.60
N ASP A 64 23.05 -3.41 -0.45
CA ASP A 64 22.84 -1.96 -0.59
C ASP A 64 21.47 -1.62 -1.19
N LEU A 65 20.76 -2.60 -1.76
CA LEU A 65 19.48 -2.38 -2.44
C LEU A 65 18.40 -1.77 -1.53
N PRO A 66 18.20 -2.21 -0.27
CA PRO A 66 17.21 -1.58 0.60
C PRO A 66 17.49 -0.11 0.85
N LYS A 67 18.76 0.23 1.13
CA LYS A 67 19.19 1.61 1.35
C LYS A 67 19.04 2.46 0.10
N ALA A 68 19.43 1.93 -1.06
CA ALA A 68 19.30 2.61 -2.35
C ALA A 68 17.84 2.84 -2.75
N PHE A 69 16.96 1.86 -2.51
CA PHE A 69 15.51 2.01 -2.71
C PHE A 69 14.96 3.14 -1.84
N LEU A 70 15.22 3.11 -0.53
CA LEU A 70 14.76 4.14 0.40
C LEU A 70 15.34 5.53 0.05
N GLN A 71 16.61 5.60 -0.35
CA GLN A 71 17.26 6.81 -0.87
C GLN A 71 16.53 7.42 -2.05
N ARG A 72 16.30 6.63 -3.09
CA ARG A 72 15.63 7.11 -4.30
C ARG A 72 14.17 7.45 -4.04
N LEU A 73 13.51 6.73 -3.12
CA LEU A 73 12.13 6.96 -2.72
C LEU A 73 11.97 8.30 -1.99
N TRP A 74 12.85 8.64 -1.05
CA TRP A 74 12.84 9.94 -0.36
C TRP A 74 13.19 11.12 -1.28
N LEU A 75 13.88 10.86 -2.39
CA LEU A 75 14.15 11.82 -3.46
C LEU A 75 13.06 11.85 -4.54
N PHE A 76 11.95 11.15 -4.34
CA PHE A 76 10.82 11.05 -5.27
C PHE A 76 11.20 10.59 -6.69
N ARG A 77 12.23 9.75 -6.83
CA ARG A 77 12.68 9.30 -8.14
C ARG A 77 11.78 8.20 -8.70
N GLN A 78 11.39 8.32 -9.96
CA GLN A 78 10.58 7.32 -10.66
C GLN A 78 11.31 5.97 -10.84
N ASP A 79 12.64 5.97 -10.83
CA ASP A 79 13.49 4.79 -10.91
C ASP A 79 13.80 4.17 -9.53
N ALA A 80 13.13 4.58 -8.45
CA ALA A 80 13.43 4.06 -7.12
C ALA A 80 13.28 2.53 -7.01
N ARG A 81 12.35 1.94 -7.78
CA ARG A 81 12.14 0.48 -7.85
C ARG A 81 13.07 -0.25 -8.82
N SER A 82 13.90 0.48 -9.58
CA SER A 82 14.90 -0.13 -10.47
C SER A 82 16.03 -0.76 -9.66
N LEU A 83 16.41 -1.97 -10.06
CA LEU A 83 17.51 -2.73 -9.47
C LEU A 83 18.88 -2.36 -10.08
N CYS A 84 18.95 -1.33 -10.94
CA CYS A 84 20.18 -0.98 -11.65
C CYS A 84 21.32 -0.65 -10.68
N CYS A 85 22.21 -1.64 -10.54
CA CYS A 85 23.62 -1.52 -10.17
C CYS A 85 24.40 -1.12 -11.44
N GLN A 86 24.26 0.12 -11.94
CA GLN A 86 25.08 0.55 -13.07
C GLN A 86 26.51 0.82 -12.58
N SER A 87 27.44 -0.10 -12.82
CA SER A 87 28.87 0.26 -12.77
C SER A 87 29.09 1.36 -13.79
N LEU A 88 29.55 2.53 -13.34
CA LEU A 88 29.96 3.63 -14.19
C LEU A 88 31.33 3.28 -14.83
N HIS A 89 31.37 2.22 -15.60
CA HIS A 89 32.53 1.83 -16.39
C HIS A 89 32.02 1.48 -17.78
N ASN A 90 31.73 2.53 -18.57
CA ASN A 90 31.72 2.55 -20.04
C ASN A 90 31.46 3.97 -20.55
N VAL A 91 32.09 4.97 -19.93
CA VAL A 91 32.43 6.20 -20.63
C VAL A 91 33.95 6.21 -20.64
N ILE A 92 34.54 6.42 -21.82
CA ILE A 92 35.97 6.32 -22.16
C ILE A 92 36.36 4.90 -22.67
N LEU A 93 35.98 4.56 -23.92
CA LEU A 93 36.82 4.74 -25.12
C LEU A 93 36.14 4.16 -26.39
N ASN A 94 36.06 5.03 -27.41
CA ASN A 94 36.17 4.80 -28.85
C ASN A 94 35.08 4.04 -29.63
N ASP A 95 34.36 4.83 -30.43
CA ASP A 95 34.18 4.70 -31.88
C ASP A 95 34.28 3.28 -32.47
N ASP A 96 33.13 2.63 -32.69
CA ASP A 96 32.66 2.22 -34.03
C ASP A 96 31.39 1.38 -33.92
N ASN A 97 30.46 1.63 -34.84
CA ASN A 97 29.19 0.94 -35.10
C ASN A 97 29.06 -0.52 -34.59
N LYS A 98 28.13 -0.76 -33.64
CA LYS A 98 27.22 -1.93 -33.61
C LYS A 98 26.15 -1.84 -32.50
N SER A 99 24.90 -2.04 -32.92
CA SER A 99 23.66 -2.32 -32.17
C SER A 99 23.71 -2.42 -30.63
N THR A 100 22.94 -1.55 -29.98
CA THR A 100 22.56 -1.54 -28.55
C THR A 100 21.59 -2.68 -28.15
N VAL A 101 21.92 -3.94 -28.48
CA VAL A 101 21.07 -5.11 -28.15
C VAL A 101 21.84 -6.24 -27.42
N GLN A 102 23.13 -6.09 -27.10
CA GLN A 102 23.93 -7.21 -26.55
C GLN A 102 24.77 -6.85 -25.31
N VAL A 103 24.13 -6.44 -24.22
CA VAL A 103 24.77 -6.49 -22.88
C VAL A 103 23.95 -7.26 -21.84
N LEU A 104 22.72 -7.68 -22.17
CA LEU A 104 21.86 -8.42 -21.23
C LEU A 104 22.16 -9.93 -21.14
N SER A 105 23.08 -10.47 -21.95
CA SER A 105 23.43 -11.89 -21.94
C SER A 105 24.55 -12.27 -20.96
N SER A 106 25.07 -11.33 -20.16
CA SER A 106 26.18 -11.62 -19.22
C SER A 106 25.73 -11.99 -17.79
N PHE A 107 24.42 -12.04 -17.50
CA PHE A 107 23.90 -12.50 -16.20
C PHE A 107 23.32 -13.92 -16.22
N GLU A 108 23.53 -14.69 -17.28
CA GLU A 108 23.17 -16.12 -17.31
C GLU A 108 24.06 -16.98 -16.38
N GLY A 109 25.11 -16.41 -15.79
CA GLY A 109 26.06 -17.09 -14.91
C GLY A 109 25.87 -16.93 -13.39
N ASP A 110 24.99 -16.05 -12.90
CA ASP A 110 24.88 -15.79 -11.44
C ASP A 110 23.43 -15.50 -10.97
N SER A 111 22.50 -16.34 -11.41
CA SER A 111 21.06 -16.28 -11.06
C SER A 111 20.76 -16.38 -9.55
N GLN A 112 21.76 -16.70 -8.72
CA GLN A 112 21.58 -16.92 -7.29
C GLN A 112 21.44 -15.62 -6.49
N TYR A 113 21.94 -14.48 -6.99
CA TYR A 113 21.94 -13.19 -6.26
C TYR A 113 20.89 -12.19 -6.73
N ALA A 114 20.18 -12.48 -7.82
CA ALA A 114 19.13 -11.59 -8.32
C ALA A 114 17.87 -11.64 -7.43
N ILE A 115 17.36 -10.46 -7.05
CA ILE A 115 16.20 -10.28 -6.18
C ILE A 115 15.10 -9.59 -6.98
N ASN A 116 13.88 -10.11 -6.95
CA ASN A 116 12.75 -9.45 -7.60
C ASN A 116 12.44 -8.12 -6.89
N PRO A 117 12.14 -7.01 -7.59
CA PRO A 117 11.85 -5.72 -6.94
C PRO A 117 10.67 -5.79 -5.94
N LEU A 118 9.69 -6.68 -6.18
CA LEU A 118 8.59 -6.90 -5.24
C LEU A 118 9.06 -7.62 -3.97
N ASP A 119 10.01 -8.55 -4.08
CA ASP A 119 10.60 -9.19 -2.90
C ASP A 119 11.45 -8.20 -2.11
N LEU A 120 12.14 -7.27 -2.77
CA LEU A 120 12.84 -6.16 -2.12
C LEU A 120 11.86 -5.30 -1.30
N ILE A 121 10.78 -4.81 -1.91
CA ILE A 121 9.76 -4.01 -1.23
C ILE A 121 9.14 -4.82 -0.08
N THR A 122 8.72 -6.06 -0.33
CA THR A 122 8.12 -6.94 0.69
C THR A 122 9.06 -7.16 1.87
N SER A 123 10.35 -7.40 1.62
CA SER A 123 11.36 -7.59 2.66
C SER A 123 11.56 -6.35 3.53
N ILE A 124 11.53 -5.16 2.91
CA ILE A 124 11.65 -3.89 3.63
C ILE A 124 10.45 -3.69 4.55
N TYR A 125 9.23 -3.91 4.06
CA TYR A 125 8.03 -3.82 4.90
C TYR A 125 8.08 -4.83 6.05
N MET A 126 8.48 -6.08 5.79
CA MET A 126 8.66 -7.10 6.84
C MET A 126 9.72 -6.74 7.89
N SER A 127 10.67 -5.85 7.56
CA SER A 127 11.82 -5.49 8.41
C SER A 127 11.71 -4.09 9.02
N ALA A 128 10.68 -3.31 8.66
CA ALA A 128 10.51 -1.92 9.06
C ALA A 128 9.59 -1.76 10.28
N SER A 129 9.83 -0.73 11.09
CA SER A 129 8.89 -0.30 12.13
C SER A 129 7.58 0.17 11.49
N THR A 130 6.46 0.09 12.21
CA THR A 130 5.15 0.51 11.70
C THR A 130 5.11 1.99 11.30
N PHE A 131 5.86 2.85 11.98
CA PHE A 131 6.04 4.26 11.60
C PHE A 131 6.81 4.39 10.29
N LEU A 132 7.88 3.62 10.11
CA LEU A 132 8.64 3.66 8.87
C LEU A 132 7.82 3.10 7.70
N GLN A 133 7.05 2.03 7.89
CA GLN A 133 6.13 1.49 6.88
C GLN A 133 5.14 2.57 6.39
N GLN A 134 4.58 3.35 7.31
CA GLN A 134 3.67 4.46 6.99
C GLN A 134 4.37 5.55 6.17
N GLU A 135 5.58 5.97 6.55
CA GLU A 135 6.36 6.96 5.79
C GLU A 135 6.79 6.44 4.41
N ILE A 136 7.22 5.18 4.30
CA ILE A 136 7.53 4.54 3.02
C ILE A 136 6.29 4.58 2.11
N SER A 137 5.13 4.21 2.65
CA SER A 137 3.87 4.16 1.89
C SER A 137 3.44 5.52 1.37
N LYS A 138 3.60 6.56 2.19
CA LYS A 138 3.36 7.94 1.79
C LYS A 138 4.26 8.37 0.63
N HIS A 139 5.57 8.09 0.70
CA HIS A 139 6.49 8.42 -0.39
C HIS A 139 6.22 7.58 -1.64
N MET A 140 5.85 6.30 -1.48
CA MET A 140 5.46 5.43 -2.61
C MET A 140 4.24 6.00 -3.33
N MET A 141 3.23 6.47 -2.61
CA MET A 141 2.07 7.13 -3.20
C MET A 141 2.45 8.43 -3.94
N GLN A 142 3.35 9.24 -3.38
CA GLN A 142 3.85 10.45 -4.05
C GLN A 142 4.62 10.14 -5.35
N CYS A 143 5.30 9.00 -5.42
CA CYS A 143 5.91 8.47 -6.63
C CYS A 143 4.92 7.77 -7.59
N HIS A 144 3.61 7.75 -7.28
CA HIS A 144 2.57 7.04 -8.02
C HIS A 144 2.81 5.53 -8.11
N PHE A 145 3.51 4.95 -7.12
CA PHE A 145 3.70 3.51 -7.00
C PHE A 145 2.55 2.86 -6.24
N SER A 146 2.35 1.57 -6.49
CA SER A 146 1.45 0.75 -5.68
C SER A 146 1.96 0.59 -4.25
N VAL A 147 1.05 0.61 -3.29
CA VAL A 147 1.34 0.46 -1.85
C VAL A 147 0.87 -0.93 -1.38
N PRO A 148 1.66 -1.69 -0.60
CA PRO A 148 1.21 -2.94 0.01
C PRO A 148 -0.02 -2.76 0.90
N LEU A 149 -1.06 -3.55 0.65
CA LEU A 149 -2.27 -3.67 1.47
C LEU A 149 -2.23 -4.93 2.34
N ILE A 150 -1.75 -6.06 1.80
CA ILE A 150 -1.63 -7.33 2.53
C ILE A 150 -0.24 -7.89 2.30
N LEU A 151 0.53 -8.04 3.39
CA LEU A 151 1.80 -8.75 3.36
C LEU A 151 1.55 -10.26 3.49
N PRO A 152 2.09 -11.07 2.57
CA PRO A 152 1.98 -12.51 2.68
C PRO A 152 2.89 -12.99 3.82
N ASN A 153 2.38 -13.93 4.62
CA ASN A 153 3.27 -14.70 5.48
C ASN A 153 3.92 -15.82 4.68
N ILE A 154 5.18 -16.08 4.99
CA ILE A 154 5.95 -17.11 4.28
C ILE A 154 5.67 -18.47 4.90
N ASP A 155 5.29 -18.51 6.17
CA ASP A 155 4.71 -19.69 6.77
C ASP A 155 3.21 -19.73 6.43
N PRO A 156 2.72 -20.74 5.70
CA PRO A 156 1.30 -20.86 5.38
C PRO A 156 0.40 -21.06 6.60
N GLU A 157 0.97 -21.48 7.75
CA GLU A 157 0.23 -21.62 9.01
C GLU A 157 0.03 -20.28 9.72
N GLU A 158 0.89 -19.31 9.47
CA GLU A 158 0.80 -17.98 10.08
C GLU A 158 -0.10 -17.06 9.25
N PRO A 159 -0.86 -16.18 9.90
CA PRO A 159 -1.76 -15.27 9.20
C PRO A 159 -0.98 -14.26 8.34
N ASN A 160 -1.56 -13.93 7.19
CA ASN A 160 -1.12 -12.76 6.42
C ASN A 160 -1.48 -11.49 7.20
N CYS A 161 -0.71 -10.42 7.02
CA CYS A 161 -0.94 -9.15 7.71
C CYS A 161 -1.58 -8.12 6.78
N PHE A 162 -2.76 -7.63 7.14
CA PHE A 162 -3.41 -6.49 6.52
C PHE A 162 -2.82 -5.20 7.11
N LEU A 163 -2.33 -4.33 6.23
CA LEU A 163 -1.61 -3.11 6.59
C LEU A 163 -2.55 -1.90 6.57
N LEU A 164 -3.35 -1.72 7.63
CA LEU A 164 -4.24 -0.57 7.77
C LEU A 164 -3.50 0.67 8.29
N TRP A 165 -2.70 0.52 9.35
CA TRP A 165 -1.92 1.61 9.98
C TRP A 165 -1.02 2.31 8.97
N THR A 166 -0.39 1.50 8.13
CA THR A 166 0.48 1.91 7.02
C THR A 166 -0.21 2.88 6.06
N LEU A 167 -1.52 2.75 5.87
CA LEU A 167 -2.30 3.55 4.92
C LEU A 167 -2.89 4.83 5.55
N ARG A 168 -3.00 4.90 6.88
CA ARG A 168 -3.51 6.09 7.62
C ARG A 168 -2.73 7.37 7.37
N GLY A 169 -1.48 7.26 6.90
CA GLY A 169 -0.61 8.39 6.60
C GLY A 169 -0.81 8.95 5.18
N ILE A 170 -1.64 8.30 4.36
CA ILE A 170 -1.82 8.65 2.95
C ILE A 170 -3.05 9.54 2.79
N VAL A 171 -2.80 10.84 2.70
CA VAL A 171 -3.80 11.85 2.37
C VAL A 171 -3.65 12.24 0.91
N ALA A 172 -4.76 12.32 0.18
CA ALA A 172 -4.74 12.79 -1.19
C ALA A 172 -5.90 13.73 -1.49
N GLN A 173 -5.72 14.49 -2.57
CA GLN A 173 -6.71 15.43 -3.08
C GLN A 173 -7.27 14.96 -4.42
N TRP A 174 -8.57 15.13 -4.64
CA TRP A 174 -9.22 14.80 -5.91
C TRP A 174 -10.41 15.71 -6.18
N ARG A 175 -10.87 15.69 -7.44
CA ARG A 175 -12.07 16.39 -7.90
C ARG A 175 -12.92 15.45 -8.76
N ALA A 176 -14.01 14.95 -8.17
CA ALA A 176 -14.97 14.12 -8.88
C ALA A 176 -15.81 14.95 -9.87
N HIS A 177 -16.28 14.32 -10.96
CA HIS A 177 -16.96 15.01 -12.07
C HIS A 177 -18.37 15.49 -11.74
N TYR A 178 -19.04 14.87 -10.75
CA TYR A 178 -20.40 15.26 -10.35
C TYR A 178 -20.43 16.52 -9.46
N LEU A 179 -19.27 16.99 -8.99
CA LEU A 179 -19.17 18.27 -8.29
C LEU A 179 -19.08 19.39 -9.33
N ASP A 180 -19.89 20.43 -9.16
CA ASP A 180 -19.90 21.59 -10.05
C ASP A 180 -18.48 22.16 -10.19
N LYS A 181 -18.09 22.67 -11.38
CA LYS A 181 -16.69 23.06 -11.69
C LYS A 181 -16.10 24.09 -10.70
N TYR A 182 -16.98 24.80 -9.99
CA TYR A 182 -16.67 25.82 -8.99
C TYR A 182 -16.59 25.28 -7.54
N THR A 183 -16.79 23.97 -7.32
CA THR A 183 -16.82 23.31 -6.01
C THR A 183 -15.46 22.71 -5.61
N ARG A 184 -15.28 22.59 -4.29
CA ARG A 184 -14.05 22.30 -3.53
C ARG A 184 -13.33 21.04 -3.99
N ILE A 185 -12.00 21.14 -4.09
CA ILE A 185 -11.08 20.00 -4.05
C ILE A 185 -11.44 19.19 -2.79
N GLN A 186 -11.69 17.89 -2.96
CA GLN A 186 -11.86 16.98 -1.84
C GLN A 186 -10.48 16.57 -1.37
N GLU A 187 -10.31 16.49 -0.05
CA GLU A 187 -9.09 15.99 0.60
C GLU A 187 -9.52 14.99 1.66
N GLY A 188 -8.85 13.85 1.70
CA GLY A 188 -9.17 12.81 2.66
C GLY A 188 -8.03 11.81 2.82
N ASP A 189 -8.02 11.17 3.98
CA ASP A 189 -7.24 9.96 4.24
C ASP A 189 -7.80 8.80 3.40
N LEU A 190 -6.93 8.13 2.67
CA LEU A 190 -7.33 7.11 1.71
C LEU A 190 -7.77 5.80 2.38
N ALA A 191 -7.42 5.56 3.65
CA ALA A 191 -7.90 4.38 4.38
C ALA A 191 -9.38 4.52 4.77
N SER A 192 -9.79 5.72 5.17
CA SER A 192 -11.12 6.03 5.72
C SER A 192 -12.11 6.55 4.65
N THR A 193 -11.61 6.96 3.48
CA THR A 193 -12.47 7.48 2.41
C THR A 193 -13.27 6.36 1.75
N CYS A 194 -14.58 6.54 1.62
CA CYS A 194 -15.47 5.63 0.89
C CYS A 194 -15.21 5.71 -0.62
N MET A 195 -14.66 4.65 -1.21
CA MET A 195 -14.38 4.54 -2.65
C MET A 195 -14.78 3.17 -3.18
N PRO A 196 -15.08 3.03 -4.49
CA PRO A 196 -15.20 1.71 -5.08
C PRO A 196 -13.83 1.02 -5.09
N LEU A 197 -13.78 -0.21 -4.57
CA LEU A 197 -12.60 -1.08 -4.58
C LEU A 197 -12.77 -2.13 -5.69
N VAL A 198 -11.88 -2.10 -6.67
CA VAL A 198 -11.81 -3.07 -7.77
C VAL A 198 -10.61 -3.99 -7.54
N SER A 199 -10.88 -5.24 -7.15
CA SER A 199 -9.82 -6.20 -6.86
C SER A 199 -9.52 -7.10 -8.03
N CYS A 200 -8.28 -7.11 -8.48
CA CYS A 200 -7.85 -7.84 -9.65
C CYS A 200 -6.99 -9.04 -9.28
N VAL A 201 -7.46 -10.23 -9.64
CA VAL A 201 -6.81 -11.51 -9.32
C VAL A 201 -6.56 -12.32 -10.60
N ARG A 202 -5.65 -13.29 -10.52
CA ARG A 202 -5.35 -14.22 -11.62
C ARG A 202 -5.64 -15.65 -11.15
N LEU A 203 -6.34 -16.42 -11.98
CA LEU A 203 -6.56 -17.84 -11.76
C LEU A 203 -5.98 -18.64 -12.94
N GLY A 204 -5.11 -19.59 -12.62
CA GLY A 204 -4.47 -20.45 -13.60
C GLY A 204 -3.38 -19.75 -14.42
N ARG A 205 -3.07 -20.34 -15.58
CA ARG A 205 -1.98 -19.86 -16.46
C ARG A 205 -2.54 -18.90 -17.50
N CYS A 206 -2.15 -17.63 -17.38
CA CYS A 206 -2.49 -16.56 -18.32
C CYS A 206 -1.23 -16.04 -19.00
N ASP A 207 -1.29 -15.86 -20.32
CA ASP A 207 -0.21 -15.28 -21.10
C ASP A 207 -0.21 -13.74 -21.05
N VAL A 208 -1.29 -13.13 -20.56
CA VAL A 208 -1.47 -11.68 -20.39
C VAL A 208 -0.91 -11.20 -19.05
N SER A 209 -0.22 -10.05 -19.07
CA SER A 209 0.29 -9.41 -17.86
C SER A 209 -0.80 -8.60 -17.14
N LYS A 210 -1.44 -9.20 -16.14
CA LYS A 210 -2.45 -8.52 -15.29
C LYS A 210 -1.99 -7.16 -14.79
N SER A 211 -0.80 -7.06 -14.20
CA SER A 211 -0.28 -5.78 -13.68
C SER A 211 -0.13 -4.71 -14.76
N GLN A 212 0.17 -5.10 -15.99
CA GLN A 212 0.33 -4.17 -17.10
C GLN A 212 -1.01 -3.69 -17.64
N VAL A 213 -2.02 -4.57 -17.71
CA VAL A 213 -3.41 -4.16 -17.96
C VAL A 213 -3.84 -3.11 -16.93
N LEU A 214 -3.56 -3.35 -15.64
CA LEU A 214 -3.89 -2.38 -14.58
C LEU A 214 -3.13 -1.05 -14.71
N ASN A 215 -1.89 -1.06 -15.17
CA ASN A 215 -1.15 0.18 -15.43
C ASN A 215 -1.79 0.97 -16.58
N TYR A 216 -2.19 0.31 -17.67
CA TYR A 216 -2.96 0.98 -18.74
C TYR A 216 -4.27 1.58 -18.20
N MET A 217 -4.94 0.90 -17.27
CA MET A 217 -6.16 1.42 -16.64
C MET A 217 -5.92 2.64 -15.75
N LEU A 218 -4.78 2.74 -15.07
CA LEU A 218 -4.46 3.85 -14.16
C LEU A 218 -3.82 5.05 -14.88
N ARG A 219 -2.97 4.81 -15.88
CA ARG A 219 -2.23 5.86 -16.59
C ARG A 219 -3.02 6.48 -17.74
N GLY A 220 -4.05 5.78 -18.22
CA GLY A 220 -4.75 6.12 -19.45
C GLY A 220 -3.84 5.99 -20.66
N PHE A 221 -3.99 6.90 -21.64
CA PHE A 221 -3.24 6.85 -22.90
C PHE A 221 -1.98 7.74 -22.91
N THR A 222 -1.73 8.53 -21.86
CA THR A 222 -0.78 9.67 -21.96
C THR A 222 0.33 9.69 -20.90
N SER A 223 0.28 8.82 -19.89
CA SER A 223 1.28 8.79 -18.81
C SER A 223 2.23 7.59 -18.96
N SER A 224 3.54 7.85 -18.80
CA SER A 224 4.59 6.83 -18.74
C SER A 224 4.82 6.25 -17.34
N SER A 225 4.02 6.63 -16.34
CA SER A 225 4.17 6.11 -14.98
C SER A 225 3.59 4.70 -14.85
N GLU A 226 4.39 3.79 -14.30
CA GLU A 226 4.02 2.39 -14.08
C GLU A 226 3.68 2.17 -12.60
N THR A 227 2.40 2.19 -12.21
CA THR A 227 2.02 2.04 -10.79
C THR A 227 2.38 0.67 -10.24
N PHE A 228 1.95 -0.40 -10.89
CA PHE A 228 2.23 -1.78 -10.53
C PHE A 228 3.46 -2.32 -11.27
N LEU A 229 4.38 -2.98 -10.56
CA LEU A 229 5.50 -3.66 -11.25
C LEU A 229 4.99 -4.76 -12.19
N HIS A 230 5.45 -4.82 -13.44
CA HIS A 230 5.08 -5.87 -14.39
C HIS A 230 6.30 -6.56 -15.00
N ARG A 231 6.08 -7.68 -15.72
CA ARG A 231 7.15 -8.56 -16.23
C ARG A 231 8.11 -7.90 -17.22
N GLU A 232 7.70 -6.82 -17.87
CA GLU A 232 8.53 -6.13 -18.87
C GLU A 232 9.39 -5.02 -18.25
N MET A 233 9.17 -4.71 -16.96
CA MET A 233 10.05 -3.81 -16.21
C MET A 233 11.33 -4.52 -15.82
N GLU A 234 12.36 -3.71 -15.54
CA GLU A 234 13.64 -4.20 -15.04
C GLU A 234 13.46 -5.06 -13.78
N GLY A 235 13.99 -6.27 -13.79
CA GLY A 235 13.84 -7.24 -12.69
C GLY A 235 12.45 -7.87 -12.56
N GLY A 236 11.47 -7.47 -13.37
CA GLY A 236 10.10 -7.96 -13.30
C GLY A 236 9.95 -9.46 -13.66
N GLN A 237 10.87 -10.00 -14.46
CA GLN A 237 10.92 -11.41 -14.84
C GLN A 237 11.59 -12.30 -13.78
N LEU A 238 12.26 -11.71 -12.79
CA LEU A 238 12.93 -12.47 -11.74
C LEU A 238 11.90 -13.28 -10.93
N PRO A 239 12.25 -14.49 -10.49
CA PRO A 239 11.32 -15.31 -9.72
C PRO A 239 11.00 -14.63 -8.38
N ARG A 240 9.69 -14.53 -8.07
CA ARG A 240 9.21 -14.05 -6.77
C ARG A 240 9.37 -15.16 -5.72
N ARG A 241 10.03 -14.83 -4.61
CA ARG A 241 10.28 -15.73 -3.47
C ARG A 241 9.40 -15.41 -2.28
N LEU A 242 9.08 -14.13 -2.05
CA LEU A 242 8.31 -13.66 -0.89
C LEU A 242 6.98 -13.03 -1.29
N SER A 243 6.96 -12.33 -2.42
CA SER A 243 5.83 -11.48 -2.84
C SER A 243 4.66 -12.22 -3.51
N ASN A 244 4.65 -13.56 -3.57
CA ASN A 244 3.44 -14.28 -3.98
C ASN A 244 2.44 -14.26 -2.82
N GLY A 245 1.22 -13.79 -3.08
CA GLY A 245 0.20 -13.54 -2.05
C GLY A 245 0.15 -12.09 -1.58
N LEU A 246 1.12 -11.26 -1.96
CA LEU A 246 1.09 -9.81 -1.74
C LEU A 246 -0.13 -9.22 -2.44
N VAL A 247 -0.91 -8.43 -1.70
CA VAL A 247 -1.92 -7.54 -2.30
C VAL A 247 -1.38 -6.13 -2.20
N GLU A 248 -1.27 -5.46 -3.33
CA GLU A 248 -0.91 -4.04 -3.42
C GLU A 248 -2.05 -3.23 -4.02
N VAL A 249 -2.17 -1.97 -3.64
CA VAL A 249 -3.22 -1.06 -4.09
C VAL A 249 -2.64 0.15 -4.82
N GLY A 250 -3.38 0.64 -5.81
CA GLY A 250 -3.14 1.90 -6.48
C GLY A 250 -4.45 2.67 -6.57
N TRP A 251 -4.37 4.00 -6.60
CA TRP A 251 -5.53 4.88 -6.66
C TRP A 251 -5.59 5.60 -7.99
N HIS A 252 -6.79 5.64 -8.57
CA HIS A 252 -7.13 6.62 -9.60
C HIS A 252 -7.86 7.78 -8.93
N LEU A 253 -7.27 8.96 -8.96
CA LEU A 253 -7.82 10.17 -8.35
C LEU A 253 -8.16 11.18 -9.46
N PRO A 254 -9.45 11.43 -9.75
CA PRO A 254 -9.82 12.34 -10.83
C PRO A 254 -9.42 13.77 -10.52
N THR A 255 -9.04 14.51 -11.55
CA THR A 255 -8.62 15.92 -11.49
C THR A 255 -9.78 16.89 -11.80
N GLY A 256 -10.89 16.38 -12.31
CA GLY A 256 -12.04 17.14 -12.81
C GLY A 256 -11.95 17.46 -14.30
N ASP A 257 -10.91 17.00 -14.99
CA ASP A 257 -10.79 17.13 -16.45
C ASP A 257 -11.36 15.88 -17.12
N THR A 258 -12.55 16.02 -17.72
CA THR A 258 -13.25 14.94 -18.43
C THR A 258 -12.48 14.38 -19.61
N ASN A 259 -11.49 15.10 -20.16
CA ASN A 259 -10.68 14.61 -21.28
C ASN A 259 -9.47 13.78 -20.84
N ARG A 260 -9.01 13.96 -19.60
CA ARG A 260 -7.82 13.26 -19.05
C ARG A 260 -8.20 12.17 -18.06
N ASP A 261 -9.24 12.40 -17.27
CA ASP A 261 -9.67 11.45 -16.26
C ASP A 261 -10.35 10.26 -16.91
N ILE A 262 -9.87 9.06 -16.58
CA ILE A 262 -10.43 7.80 -17.09
C ILE A 262 -11.76 7.52 -16.39
N PHE A 263 -11.78 7.63 -15.07
CA PHE A 263 -12.97 7.43 -14.24
C PHE A 263 -13.45 8.76 -13.65
N PRO A 264 -14.78 8.97 -13.53
CA PRO A 264 -15.37 10.22 -13.05
C PRO A 264 -15.31 10.40 -11.52
N VAL A 265 -14.95 9.34 -10.80
CA VAL A 265 -14.91 9.27 -9.33
C VAL A 265 -13.59 8.62 -8.88
N PRO A 266 -13.12 8.90 -7.65
CA PRO A 266 -11.93 8.22 -7.14
C PRO A 266 -12.18 6.71 -7.05
N LEU A 267 -11.16 5.92 -7.37
CA LEU A 267 -11.24 4.46 -7.47
C LEU A 267 -9.98 3.82 -6.87
N VAL A 268 -10.15 2.74 -6.11
CA VAL A 268 -9.03 1.93 -5.61
C VAL A 268 -8.94 0.66 -6.44
N ILE A 269 -7.76 0.36 -6.97
CA ILE A 269 -7.48 -0.90 -7.66
C ILE A 269 -6.54 -1.72 -6.80
N SER A 270 -6.94 -2.93 -6.42
CA SER A 270 -6.07 -3.89 -5.74
C SER A 270 -5.55 -4.95 -6.71
N ASN A 271 -4.32 -5.42 -6.47
CA ASN A 271 -3.61 -6.36 -7.31
C ASN A 271 -3.04 -7.49 -6.45
N LEU A 272 -3.69 -8.66 -6.46
CA LEU A 272 -3.12 -9.87 -5.83
C LEU A 272 -2.01 -10.45 -6.71
N ARG A 273 -0.81 -10.57 -6.14
CA ARG A 273 0.36 -11.18 -6.79
C ARG A 273 0.34 -12.70 -6.68
N GLY A 274 0.77 -13.36 -7.75
CA GLY A 274 0.80 -14.82 -7.81
C GLY A 274 -0.45 -15.41 -8.48
N ASP A 275 -0.73 -16.67 -8.19
CA ASP A 275 -1.97 -17.34 -8.56
C ASP A 275 -2.90 -17.33 -7.35
N ALA A 276 -4.13 -16.84 -7.51
CA ALA A 276 -5.08 -16.73 -6.43
C ALA A 276 -5.50 -18.10 -5.87
N SER A 277 -5.33 -19.17 -6.65
CA SER A 277 -5.59 -20.55 -6.19
C SER A 277 -4.68 -21.03 -5.07
N ALA A 278 -3.55 -20.35 -4.84
CA ALA A 278 -2.63 -20.59 -3.73
C ALA A 278 -2.90 -19.69 -2.51
N HIS A 279 -3.78 -18.69 -2.62
CA HIS A 279 -4.00 -17.66 -1.60
C HIS A 279 -5.49 -17.46 -1.31
N GLU A 280 -6.17 -18.55 -0.95
CA GLU A 280 -7.63 -18.62 -0.80
C GLU A 280 -8.20 -17.64 0.24
N LYS A 281 -7.50 -17.42 1.36
CA LYS A 281 -7.92 -16.43 2.38
C LYS A 281 -7.92 -15.01 1.80
N CYS A 282 -6.87 -14.63 1.07
CA CYS A 282 -6.79 -13.34 0.39
C CYS A 282 -7.87 -13.23 -0.68
N LEU A 283 -8.07 -14.26 -1.49
CA LEU A 283 -9.12 -14.27 -2.52
C LEU A 283 -10.51 -14.06 -1.90
N THR A 284 -10.83 -14.79 -0.83
CA THR A 284 -12.11 -14.68 -0.11
C THR A 284 -12.30 -13.27 0.46
N LEU A 285 -11.26 -12.70 1.06
CA LEU A 285 -11.29 -11.32 1.56
C LEU A 285 -11.57 -10.33 0.42
N LEU A 286 -10.85 -10.44 -0.69
CA LEU A 286 -11.05 -9.56 -1.84
C LEU A 286 -12.47 -9.71 -2.42
N CYS A 287 -13.04 -10.91 -2.47
CA CYS A 287 -14.42 -11.10 -2.88
C CYS A 287 -15.44 -10.42 -1.96
N LYS A 288 -15.28 -10.53 -0.64
CA LYS A 288 -16.20 -9.92 0.33
C LYS A 288 -16.04 -8.39 0.42
N ALA A 289 -14.81 -7.91 0.41
CA ALA A 289 -14.49 -6.51 0.64
C ALA A 289 -14.70 -5.64 -0.60
N SER A 290 -14.55 -6.18 -1.81
CA SER A 290 -14.53 -5.37 -3.03
C SER A 290 -15.90 -5.03 -3.56
N SER A 291 -15.97 -3.88 -4.21
CA SER A 291 -17.11 -3.42 -4.99
C SER A 291 -17.26 -4.24 -6.27
N ALA A 292 -16.14 -4.57 -6.91
CA ALA A 292 -16.05 -5.50 -8.02
C ALA A 292 -14.77 -6.33 -7.95
N VAL A 293 -14.83 -7.58 -8.39
CA VAL A 293 -13.67 -8.45 -8.54
C VAL A 293 -13.46 -8.74 -10.01
N VAL A 294 -12.25 -8.47 -10.52
CA VAL A 294 -11.84 -8.81 -11.87
C VAL A 294 -10.96 -10.04 -11.82
N ILE A 295 -11.38 -11.12 -12.46
CA ILE A 295 -10.62 -12.38 -12.52
C ILE A 295 -10.08 -12.59 -13.92
N PHE A 296 -8.75 -12.54 -14.04
CA PHE A 296 -8.03 -12.94 -15.25
C PHE A 296 -7.90 -14.47 -15.24
N CYS A 297 -8.62 -15.13 -16.13
CA CYS A 297 -8.64 -16.59 -16.26
C CYS A 297 -7.90 -17.02 -17.52
N GLY A 298 -7.09 -18.07 -17.38
CA GLY A 298 -6.48 -18.76 -18.52
C GLY A 298 -6.75 -20.26 -18.40
N ASP A 299 -5.73 -21.11 -18.53
CA ASP A 299 -5.91 -22.57 -18.37
C ASP A 299 -6.31 -22.90 -16.91
N LEU A 300 -7.60 -23.18 -16.70
CA LEU A 300 -8.20 -23.51 -15.41
C LEU A 300 -8.27 -25.03 -15.23
N ARG A 301 -7.85 -25.51 -14.06
CA ARG A 301 -8.09 -26.88 -13.58
C ARG A 301 -9.33 -26.89 -12.70
N GLU A 302 -9.70 -28.08 -12.24
CA GLU A 302 -10.90 -28.30 -11.44
C GLU A 302 -10.93 -27.45 -10.17
N LYS A 303 -9.78 -27.30 -9.50
CA LYS A 303 -9.66 -26.44 -8.32
C LYS A 303 -9.95 -24.98 -8.65
N GLU A 304 -9.37 -24.42 -9.72
CA GLU A 304 -9.62 -23.03 -10.09
C GLU A 304 -11.07 -22.80 -10.54
N LYS A 305 -11.71 -23.77 -11.20
CA LYS A 305 -13.14 -23.71 -11.55
C LYS A 305 -14.04 -23.63 -10.30
N GLN A 306 -13.75 -24.44 -9.27
CA GLN A 306 -14.50 -24.40 -8.01
C GLN A 306 -14.31 -23.06 -7.28
N LEU A 307 -13.08 -22.54 -7.24
CA LEU A 307 -12.81 -21.23 -6.67
C LEU A 307 -13.56 -20.13 -7.41
N LEU A 308 -13.59 -20.17 -8.74
CA LEU A 308 -14.31 -19.21 -9.55
C LEU A 308 -15.83 -19.22 -9.28
N ALA A 309 -16.42 -20.40 -9.11
CA ALA A 309 -17.82 -20.53 -8.68
C ALA A 309 -18.04 -19.91 -7.28
N SER A 310 -17.15 -20.18 -6.31
CA SER A 310 -17.24 -19.57 -4.98
C SER A 310 -17.11 -18.05 -5.01
N CYS A 311 -16.26 -17.51 -5.88
CA CYS A 311 -16.11 -16.07 -6.06
C CYS A 311 -17.40 -15.43 -6.60
N LYS A 312 -18.14 -16.11 -7.48
CA LYS A 312 -19.42 -15.62 -8.00
C LYS A 312 -20.45 -15.46 -6.90
N ASP A 313 -20.51 -16.41 -5.97
CA ASP A 313 -21.51 -16.40 -4.89
C ASP A 313 -21.20 -15.35 -3.82
N VAL A 314 -19.91 -15.04 -3.62
CA VAL A 314 -19.45 -14.14 -2.56
C VAL A 314 -19.26 -12.70 -3.05
N ALA A 315 -18.82 -12.49 -4.28
CA ALA A 315 -18.48 -11.16 -4.78
C ALA A 315 -19.72 -10.30 -5.09
N SER A 316 -19.68 -9.03 -4.68
CA SER A 316 -20.73 -8.05 -5.00
C SER A 316 -20.97 -7.92 -6.51
N LYS A 317 -19.87 -7.84 -7.27
CA LYS A 317 -19.83 -7.89 -8.73
C LYS A 317 -18.59 -8.66 -9.17
N LEU A 318 -18.77 -9.54 -10.15
CA LEU A 318 -17.69 -10.33 -10.74
C LEU A 318 -17.55 -9.98 -12.21
N ILE A 319 -16.34 -9.64 -12.64
CA ILE A 319 -15.97 -9.43 -14.04
C ILE A 319 -14.93 -10.49 -14.40
N LEU A 320 -15.23 -11.31 -15.39
CA LEU A 320 -14.36 -12.36 -15.88
C LEU A 320 -13.62 -11.86 -17.11
N VAL A 321 -12.29 -11.98 -17.13
CA VAL A 321 -11.47 -11.78 -18.34
C VAL A 321 -11.00 -13.15 -18.79
N ASP A 322 -11.59 -13.66 -19.86
CA ASP A 322 -11.29 -14.98 -20.41
C ASP A 322 -10.17 -14.89 -21.46
N ILE A 323 -9.04 -15.52 -21.18
CA ILE A 323 -7.79 -15.45 -21.95
C ILE A 323 -7.45 -16.84 -22.52
N LEU A 324 -8.38 -17.80 -22.46
CA LEU A 324 -8.18 -19.12 -23.03
C LEU A 324 -7.98 -19.05 -24.55
N ASP A 325 -6.94 -19.73 -25.02
CA ASP A 325 -6.68 -19.93 -26.44
C ASP A 325 -7.02 -21.38 -26.79
N THR A 326 -8.19 -21.59 -27.39
CA THR A 326 -8.72 -22.92 -27.73
C THR A 326 -7.90 -23.65 -28.81
N GLU A 327 -7.05 -22.95 -29.56
CA GLU A 327 -6.31 -23.53 -30.70
C GLU A 327 -5.04 -24.31 -30.31
N ARG A 328 -4.52 -24.20 -29.07
CA ARG A 328 -3.30 -24.95 -28.65
C ARG A 328 -3.57 -26.37 -28.11
N ASN A 329 -4.81 -26.81 -28.06
CA ASN A 329 -5.21 -28.06 -27.39
C ASN A 329 -5.58 -29.21 -28.35
N GLU A 330 -4.96 -29.33 -29.52
CA GLU A 330 -5.08 -30.57 -30.34
C GLU A 330 -4.40 -31.81 -29.70
N SER A 331 -3.71 -31.67 -28.56
CA SER A 331 -3.01 -32.78 -27.89
C SER A 331 -3.66 -33.31 -26.61
N ARG A 332 -4.87 -32.87 -26.23
CA ARG A 332 -5.58 -33.46 -25.09
C ARG A 332 -6.24 -34.77 -25.51
N VAL A 333 -5.51 -35.87 -25.30
CA VAL A 333 -6.00 -37.25 -25.30
C VAL A 333 -7.23 -37.35 -24.39
N VAL A 334 -8.38 -37.59 -25.03
CA VAL A 334 -9.61 -38.19 -24.48
C VAL A 334 -10.32 -37.40 -23.37
N GLY A 335 -11.35 -36.65 -23.78
CA GLY A 335 -12.67 -36.77 -23.16
C GLY A 335 -13.05 -35.79 -22.05
N PHE A 336 -12.94 -34.48 -22.25
CA PHE A 336 -13.82 -33.53 -21.56
C PHE A 336 -14.20 -32.42 -22.55
N VAL A 337 -15.51 -32.31 -22.77
CA VAL A 337 -16.15 -31.40 -23.71
C VAL A 337 -15.82 -29.95 -23.32
N ASP A 338 -15.54 -29.15 -24.35
CA ASP A 338 -15.34 -27.71 -24.33
C ASP A 338 -16.66 -27.03 -23.89
N GLU A 339 -16.90 -26.96 -22.58
CA GLU A 339 -18.01 -26.21 -22.02
C GLU A 339 -17.62 -24.73 -22.01
N ASN A 340 -18.40 -23.90 -22.69
CA ASN A 340 -18.28 -22.44 -22.60
C ASN A 340 -18.24 -22.04 -21.12
N LEU A 341 -17.13 -21.45 -20.68
CA LEU A 341 -16.93 -21.03 -19.29
C LEU A 341 -18.06 -20.09 -18.81
N GLU A 342 -18.64 -19.32 -19.75
CA GLU A 342 -19.83 -18.48 -19.55
C GLU A 342 -21.07 -19.29 -19.14
N GLU A 343 -21.30 -20.44 -19.76
CA GLU A 343 -22.43 -21.34 -19.52
C GLU A 343 -22.23 -22.17 -18.25
N TYR A 344 -20.98 -22.62 -18.02
CA TYR A 344 -20.60 -23.35 -16.80
C TYR A 344 -20.79 -22.49 -15.55
N ILE A 345 -20.41 -21.21 -15.61
CA ILE A 345 -20.51 -20.31 -14.45
C ILE A 345 -21.87 -19.63 -14.40
N GLY A 346 -22.57 -19.45 -15.52
CA GLY A 346 -23.87 -18.75 -15.58
C GLY A 346 -23.75 -17.26 -15.22
N LEU A 347 -22.76 -16.56 -15.77
CA LEU A 347 -22.58 -15.12 -15.62
C LEU A 347 -23.36 -14.35 -16.70
N PRO A 348 -23.83 -13.11 -16.42
CA PRO A 348 -24.35 -12.24 -17.46
C PRO A 348 -23.27 -11.98 -18.53
N LYS A 349 -23.65 -11.97 -19.81
CA LYS A 349 -22.71 -11.73 -20.93
C LYS A 349 -21.91 -10.44 -20.78
N GLU A 350 -22.51 -9.40 -20.19
CA GLU A 350 -21.86 -8.10 -19.93
C GLU A 350 -20.73 -8.17 -18.89
N SER A 351 -20.68 -9.24 -18.09
CA SER A 351 -19.67 -9.45 -17.05
C SER A 351 -18.48 -10.29 -17.54
N VAL A 352 -18.47 -10.71 -18.81
CA VAL A 352 -17.39 -11.51 -19.40
C VAL A 352 -16.72 -10.72 -20.53
N ILE A 353 -15.42 -10.49 -20.40
CA ILE A 353 -14.58 -9.86 -21.40
C ILE A 353 -13.75 -10.94 -22.07
N GLN A 354 -14.06 -11.20 -23.33
CA GLN A 354 -13.28 -12.08 -24.18
C GLN A 354 -11.94 -11.40 -24.50
N GLY A 355 -10.87 -11.94 -23.93
CA GLY A 355 -9.50 -11.43 -23.98
C GLY A 355 -8.58 -12.13 -24.97
N ARG A 356 -9.07 -13.17 -25.65
CA ARG A 356 -8.33 -13.95 -26.64
C ARG A 356 -7.71 -13.06 -27.73
N GLY A 357 -6.39 -13.17 -27.89
CA GLY A 357 -5.62 -12.48 -28.94
C GLY A 357 -5.59 -10.95 -28.82
N LEU A 358 -6.07 -10.38 -27.71
CA LEU A 358 -6.06 -8.93 -27.50
C LEU A 358 -4.76 -8.50 -26.81
N SER A 359 -4.27 -7.31 -27.18
CA SER A 359 -3.18 -6.66 -26.44
C SER A 359 -3.63 -6.28 -25.03
N GLU A 360 -2.68 -6.20 -24.09
CA GLU A 360 -2.93 -5.69 -22.73
C GLU A 360 -3.63 -4.32 -22.74
N GLU A 361 -3.31 -3.46 -23.71
CA GLU A 361 -3.93 -2.13 -23.86
C GLU A 361 -5.40 -2.23 -24.26
N THR A 362 -5.73 -3.05 -25.26
CA THR A 362 -7.12 -3.23 -25.71
C THR A 362 -7.98 -3.84 -24.61
N LEU A 363 -7.41 -4.76 -23.83
CA LEU A 363 -8.03 -5.34 -22.64
C LEU A 363 -8.32 -4.27 -21.57
N ALA A 364 -7.36 -3.39 -21.31
CA ALA A 364 -7.53 -2.30 -20.37
C ALA A 364 -8.65 -1.35 -20.79
N VAL A 365 -8.76 -1.02 -22.08
CA VAL A 365 -9.84 -0.18 -22.62
C VAL A 365 -11.20 -0.83 -22.37
N LYS A 366 -11.39 -2.10 -22.75
CA LYS A 366 -12.64 -2.83 -22.53
C LYS A 366 -13.02 -2.91 -21.04
N LEU A 367 -12.03 -3.12 -20.18
CA LEU A 367 -12.25 -3.20 -18.74
C LEU A 367 -12.60 -1.82 -18.15
N CYS A 368 -11.93 -0.76 -18.59
CA CYS A 368 -12.29 0.61 -18.25
C CYS A 368 -13.72 0.94 -18.68
N ASP A 369 -14.13 0.62 -19.91
CA ASP A 369 -15.49 0.89 -20.39
C ASP A 369 -16.54 0.11 -19.60
N THR A 370 -16.25 -1.15 -19.28
CA THR A 370 -17.11 -1.98 -18.41
C THR A 370 -17.28 -1.34 -17.04
N LEU A 371 -16.19 -0.89 -16.41
CA LEU A 371 -16.22 -0.24 -15.10
C LEU A 371 -16.90 1.14 -15.14
N LYS A 372 -16.69 1.93 -16.21
CA LYS A 372 -17.38 3.22 -16.40
C LYS A 372 -18.89 3.06 -16.48
N ASN A 373 -19.38 1.98 -17.09
CA ASN A 373 -20.82 1.67 -17.15
C ASN A 373 -21.40 1.22 -15.79
N LEU A 374 -20.55 0.89 -14.82
CA LEU A 374 -20.94 0.52 -13.46
C LEU A 374 -20.79 1.70 -12.48
N LEU A 375 -19.87 2.62 -12.75
CA LEU A 375 -19.63 3.80 -11.92
C LEU A 375 -20.56 4.97 -12.29
N PRO A 376 -20.93 5.84 -11.34
CA PRO A 376 -20.63 5.75 -9.91
C PRO A 376 -21.65 4.90 -9.11
N ASP A 377 -22.89 4.77 -9.58
CA ASP A 377 -24.01 4.39 -8.70
C ASP A 377 -24.26 2.88 -8.57
N ARG A 378 -23.67 2.05 -9.43
CA ARG A 378 -23.92 0.58 -9.43
C ARG A 378 -22.87 -0.21 -8.67
N LEU A 379 -21.83 0.44 -8.17
CA LEU A 379 -20.79 -0.17 -7.35
C LEU A 379 -20.93 0.28 -5.89
N LYS A 380 -20.84 -0.68 -4.98
CA LYS A 380 -20.75 -0.45 -3.54
C LYS A 380 -19.55 0.47 -3.25
N LEU A 381 -19.70 1.44 -2.36
CA LEU A 381 -18.55 2.16 -1.80
C LEU A 381 -18.07 1.45 -0.54
N VAL A 382 -16.77 1.34 -0.37
CA VAL A 382 -16.13 0.67 0.78
C VAL A 382 -14.98 1.50 1.29
N THR A 383 -14.67 1.36 2.57
CA THR A 383 -13.41 1.87 3.14
C THR A 383 -12.42 0.72 3.34
N LEU A 384 -11.13 1.04 3.40
CA LEU A 384 -10.13 0.01 3.72
C LEU A 384 -10.21 -0.42 5.19
N GLU A 385 -10.79 0.42 6.07
CA GLU A 385 -11.11 0.04 7.44
C GLU A 385 -12.19 -1.05 7.52
N GLU A 386 -13.24 -0.96 6.69
CA GLU A 386 -14.25 -2.03 6.57
C GLU A 386 -13.62 -3.32 6.04
N ALA A 387 -12.73 -3.21 5.06
CA ALA A 387 -11.97 -4.36 4.56
C ALA A 387 -11.07 -4.98 5.65
N ALA A 388 -10.46 -4.16 6.52
CA ALA A 388 -9.65 -4.65 7.64
C ALA A 388 -10.47 -5.43 8.66
N LYS A 389 -11.71 -4.99 8.97
CA LYS A 389 -12.63 -5.75 9.85
C LYS A 389 -12.92 -7.14 9.28
N LEU A 390 -13.20 -7.22 7.98
CA LEU A 390 -13.39 -8.49 7.28
C LEU A 390 -12.11 -9.35 7.27
N ALA A 391 -10.93 -8.73 7.23
CA ALA A 391 -9.65 -9.44 7.30
C ALA A 391 -9.49 -10.16 8.65
N VAL A 392 -9.82 -9.50 9.76
CA VAL A 392 -9.82 -10.10 11.10
C VAL A 392 -10.80 -11.28 11.17
N GLU A 393 -12.01 -11.14 10.64
CA GLU A 393 -13.01 -12.22 10.61
C GLU A 393 -12.54 -13.46 9.82
N LEU A 394 -11.69 -13.26 8.81
CA LEU A 394 -11.11 -14.32 7.99
C LEU A 394 -9.78 -14.87 8.55
N GLY A 395 -9.36 -14.40 9.73
CA GLY A 395 -8.15 -14.85 10.42
C GLY A 395 -6.87 -14.32 9.76
N LEU A 396 -6.88 -13.09 9.26
CA LEU A 396 -5.68 -12.30 8.97
C LEU A 396 -5.39 -11.39 10.17
N ASP A 397 -4.11 -11.07 10.35
CA ASP A 397 -3.69 -10.07 11.32
C ASP A 397 -3.91 -8.68 10.73
N VAL A 398 -4.14 -7.69 11.59
CA VAL A 398 -4.17 -6.26 11.23
C VAL A 398 -3.09 -5.56 12.04
N ASP A 399 -2.27 -4.74 11.38
CA ASP A 399 -1.17 -3.99 12.01
C ASP A 399 -1.66 -2.98 13.09
N GLU A 400 -2.92 -2.55 13.03
CA GLU A 400 -3.62 -1.82 14.09
C GLU A 400 -4.04 -2.74 15.26
N GLY A 401 -3.10 -2.99 16.16
CA GLY A 401 -3.34 -3.74 17.39
C GLY A 401 -4.32 -3.05 18.36
N PRO A 402 -4.78 -3.75 19.42
CA PRO A 402 -5.79 -3.26 20.36
C PRO A 402 -5.39 -1.98 21.11
N VAL A 403 -4.08 -1.79 21.32
CA VAL A 403 -3.54 -0.55 21.94
C VAL A 403 -3.76 0.65 21.03
N CYS A 404 -3.53 0.48 19.72
CA CYS A 404 -3.77 1.52 18.73
C CYS A 404 -5.26 1.88 18.67
N GLN A 405 -6.13 0.87 18.58
CA GLN A 405 -7.58 1.09 18.56
C GLN A 405 -8.09 1.81 19.82
N LYS A 406 -7.55 1.47 20.99
CA LYS A 406 -7.89 2.17 22.24
C LYS A 406 -7.42 3.63 22.22
N ALA A 407 -6.21 3.90 21.70
CA ALA A 407 -5.70 5.25 21.56
C ALA A 407 -6.55 6.08 20.58
N VAL A 408 -6.91 5.50 19.43
CA VAL A 408 -7.80 6.12 18.44
C VAL A 408 -9.16 6.44 19.06
N ALA A 409 -9.80 5.48 19.74
CA ALA A 409 -11.07 5.71 20.41
C ALA A 409 -10.99 6.82 21.49
N THR A 410 -9.86 6.89 22.22
CA THR A 410 -9.62 7.98 23.19
C THR A 410 -9.54 9.32 22.47
N VAL A 411 -8.81 9.40 21.36
CA VAL A 411 -8.66 10.63 20.55
C VAL A 411 -10.00 11.05 19.93
N GLU A 412 -10.76 10.12 19.36
CA GLU A 412 -12.11 10.38 18.82
C GLU A 412 -13.06 10.92 19.89
N GLU A 413 -13.03 10.35 21.10
CA GLU A 413 -13.81 10.85 22.23
C GLU A 413 -13.41 12.29 22.60
N MET A 414 -12.11 12.64 22.55
CA MET A 414 -11.71 14.03 22.79
C MET A 414 -12.21 14.97 21.71
N LEU A 415 -12.09 14.56 20.45
CA LEU A 415 -12.38 15.41 19.30
C LEU A 415 -13.89 15.50 19.00
N LYS A 416 -14.72 14.70 19.67
CA LYS A 416 -16.18 14.69 19.48
C LYS A 416 -16.83 16.06 19.62
N ASP A 417 -16.34 16.88 20.55
CA ASP A 417 -16.87 18.22 20.81
C ASP A 417 -16.28 19.29 19.85
N LEU A 418 -15.31 18.93 19.00
CA LEU A 418 -14.69 19.86 18.04
C LEU A 418 -15.71 20.30 16.97
N ASP A 419 -16.62 19.40 16.61
CA ASP A 419 -17.68 19.64 15.63
C ASP A 419 -18.71 20.67 16.12
N GLU A 420 -18.82 20.90 17.44
CA GLU A 420 -19.69 21.92 18.04
C GLU A 420 -19.16 23.35 17.84
N GLY A 421 -17.90 23.51 17.39
CA GLY A 421 -17.30 24.79 17.03
C GLY A 421 -15.87 24.94 17.50
N SER A 422 -14.93 25.11 16.57
CA SER A 422 -13.48 25.15 16.86
C SER A 422 -13.05 26.23 17.87
N ALA A 423 -13.77 27.35 17.95
CA ALA A 423 -13.46 28.43 18.89
C ALA A 423 -13.85 28.08 20.34
N GLU A 424 -15.05 27.52 20.55
CA GLU A 424 -15.51 27.10 21.88
C GLU A 424 -14.73 25.88 22.37
N TYR A 425 -14.49 24.92 21.47
CA TYR A 425 -13.64 23.77 21.77
C TYR A 425 -12.24 24.20 22.20
N ARG A 426 -11.59 25.12 21.47
CA ARG A 426 -10.26 25.64 21.85
C ARG A 426 -10.29 26.38 23.18
N GLN A 427 -11.32 27.17 23.48
CA GLN A 427 -11.43 27.83 24.78
C GLN A 427 -11.59 26.83 25.93
N ARG A 428 -12.38 25.77 25.73
CA ARG A 428 -12.63 24.75 26.76
C ARG A 428 -11.45 23.81 26.96
N GLN A 429 -10.83 23.33 25.88
CA GLN A 429 -9.82 22.26 25.89
C GLN A 429 -8.37 22.78 25.84
N LEU A 430 -8.14 23.99 25.33
CA LEU A 430 -6.82 24.63 25.20
C LEU A 430 -6.84 26.06 25.80
N PRO A 431 -7.25 26.25 27.06
CA PRO A 431 -7.33 27.59 27.67
C PRO A 431 -5.97 28.27 27.79
N LEU A 432 -4.89 27.49 27.83
CA LEU A 432 -3.51 27.98 27.79
C LEU A 432 -3.14 28.58 26.43
N GLN A 433 -3.97 28.42 25.40
CA GLN A 433 -3.88 29.09 24.10
C GLN A 433 -5.02 30.11 23.90
N GLY A 434 -5.71 30.48 25.00
CA GLY A 434 -6.84 31.40 25.01
C GLY A 434 -6.46 32.85 25.33
N PRO A 435 -7.46 33.70 25.66
CA PRO A 435 -7.26 35.14 25.89
C PRO A 435 -6.24 35.47 26.99
N LEU A 436 -6.14 34.62 28.01
CA LEU A 436 -5.18 34.77 29.10
C LEU A 436 -3.73 34.67 28.62
N TRP A 437 -3.45 33.76 27.68
CA TRP A 437 -2.12 33.62 27.08
C TRP A 437 -1.76 34.82 26.20
N SER A 438 -2.69 35.29 25.37
CA SER A 438 -2.48 36.52 24.58
C SER A 438 -2.18 37.72 25.48
N LYS A 439 -2.94 37.87 26.58
CA LYS A 439 -2.74 38.94 27.56
C LYS A 439 -1.40 38.81 28.30
N LEU A 440 -0.99 37.58 28.64
CA LEU A 440 0.33 37.32 29.21
C LEU A 440 1.45 37.73 28.25
N ALA A 441 1.36 37.35 26.97
CA ALA A 441 2.33 37.70 25.95
C ALA A 441 2.42 39.22 25.71
N GLU A 442 1.30 39.94 25.75
CA GLU A 442 1.28 41.41 25.68
C GLU A 442 1.98 42.06 26.89
N LEU A 443 1.73 41.55 28.11
CA LEU A 443 2.38 42.04 29.32
C LEU A 443 3.89 41.77 29.29
N GLU A 444 4.32 40.60 28.82
CA GLU A 444 5.75 40.27 28.67
C GLU A 444 6.43 41.13 27.60
N LYS A 445 5.73 41.41 26.50
CA LYS A 445 6.22 42.33 25.47
C LYS A 445 6.36 43.76 26.01
N ALA A 446 5.42 44.23 26.81
CA ALA A 446 5.48 45.54 27.46
C ALA A 446 6.61 45.62 28.49
N GLU A 447 6.79 44.58 29.32
CA GLU A 447 7.91 44.48 30.28
C GLU A 447 9.26 44.46 29.56
N SER A 448 9.38 43.70 28.46
CA SER A 448 10.60 43.68 27.65
C SER A 448 10.92 45.04 27.05
N LYS A 449 9.92 45.84 26.70
CA LYS A 449 10.11 47.20 26.18
C LYS A 449 10.66 48.13 27.27
N GLN A 450 10.07 48.12 28.46
CA GLN A 450 10.56 48.91 29.62
C GLN A 450 12.01 48.55 29.98
N ARG A 451 12.37 47.26 29.96
CA ARG A 451 13.75 46.81 30.19
C ARG A 451 14.73 47.33 29.15
N LYS A 452 14.33 47.40 27.87
CA LYS A 452 15.17 47.96 26.79
C LYS A 452 15.32 49.47 26.91
N GLU A 453 14.29 50.16 27.39
CA GLU A 453 14.26 51.62 27.60
C GLU A 453 14.89 52.03 28.94
N ARG A 454 15.36 51.07 29.77
CA ARG A 454 15.91 51.27 31.13
C ARG A 454 14.94 51.97 32.10
N GLU A 455 13.65 51.79 31.87
CA GLU A 455 12.60 52.26 32.78
C GLU A 455 12.42 51.27 33.95
N GLU A 456 11.98 51.80 35.10
CA GLU A 456 11.63 50.97 36.24
C GLU A 456 10.38 50.13 35.90
N ILE A 457 10.46 48.82 36.10
CA ILE A 457 9.37 47.90 35.74
C ILE A 457 8.15 48.25 36.59
N ASN A 458 7.02 48.54 35.92
CA ASN A 458 5.81 48.93 36.64
C ASN A 458 5.31 47.77 37.53
N PRO A 459 5.20 47.94 38.86
CA PRO A 459 4.77 46.88 39.78
C PRO A 459 3.33 46.41 39.51
N GLN A 460 2.48 47.25 38.93
CA GLN A 460 1.13 46.86 38.50
C GLN A 460 1.17 45.85 37.35
N LEU A 461 2.18 45.93 36.47
CA LEU A 461 2.37 44.99 35.36
C LEU A 461 2.75 43.61 35.91
N GLN A 462 3.64 43.58 36.91
CA GLN A 462 4.07 42.35 37.58
C GLN A 462 2.95 41.69 38.39
N ASN A 463 2.11 42.48 39.07
CA ASN A 463 0.94 41.93 39.79
C ASN A 463 -0.06 41.33 38.80
N LYS A 464 -0.42 42.04 37.72
CA LYS A 464 -1.30 41.49 36.67
C LYS A 464 -0.75 40.20 36.06
N LYS A 465 0.57 40.10 35.88
CA LYS A 465 1.23 38.88 35.41
C LYS A 465 1.06 37.73 36.40
N LYS A 466 1.29 37.98 37.70
CA LYS A 466 1.08 36.98 38.76
C LYS A 466 -0.37 36.51 38.86
N ASP A 467 -1.32 37.42 38.74
CA ASP A 467 -2.75 37.09 38.80
C ASP A 467 -3.13 36.13 37.66
N ILE A 468 -2.69 36.44 36.42
CA ILE A 468 -2.92 35.59 35.26
C ILE A 468 -2.23 34.22 35.42
N LEU A 469 -0.99 34.17 35.92
CA LEU A 469 -0.30 32.90 36.18
C LEU A 469 -1.01 32.05 37.24
N THR A 470 -1.57 32.68 38.26
CA THR A 470 -2.33 31.99 39.31
C THR A 470 -3.63 31.43 38.74
N GLU A 471 -4.33 32.19 37.90
CA GLU A 471 -5.53 31.75 37.19
C GLU A 471 -5.25 30.57 36.25
N LEU A 472 -4.15 30.62 35.49
CA LEU A 472 -3.70 29.52 34.63
C LEU A 472 -3.32 28.27 35.44
N SER A 473 -2.71 28.44 36.62
CA SER A 473 -2.32 27.32 37.49
C SER A 473 -3.50 26.57 38.11
N ASN A 474 -4.67 27.21 38.20
CA ASN A 474 -5.89 26.60 38.73
C ASN A 474 -6.64 25.79 37.68
N TYR A 475 -6.27 25.90 36.40
CA TYR A 475 -6.93 25.15 35.35
C TYR A 475 -6.54 23.67 35.40
N LYS A 476 -7.55 22.80 35.34
CA LYS A 476 -7.37 21.36 35.21
C LYS A 476 -7.76 20.94 33.80
N MET A 477 -6.85 20.28 33.09
CA MET A 477 -7.16 19.66 31.81
C MET A 477 -8.27 18.63 31.99
N THR A 478 -9.07 18.45 30.94
CA THR A 478 -10.04 17.35 30.90
C THR A 478 -9.28 16.01 30.94
N PRO A 479 -9.87 14.96 31.54
CA PRO A 479 -9.23 13.64 31.60
C PRO A 479 -8.72 13.13 30.24
N PRO A 480 -9.49 13.23 29.14
CA PRO A 480 -9.02 12.76 27.84
C PRO A 480 -7.79 13.54 27.34
N CYS A 481 -7.80 14.86 27.49
CA CYS A 481 -6.68 15.73 27.08
C CYS A 481 -5.42 15.50 27.94
N THR A 482 -5.61 15.10 29.20
CA THR A 482 -4.52 14.70 30.10
C THR A 482 -3.89 13.39 29.66
N ASP A 483 -4.68 12.38 29.26
CA ASP A 483 -4.18 11.07 28.84
C ASP A 483 -3.36 11.16 27.54
N VAL A 484 -3.79 11.97 26.56
CA VAL A 484 -3.01 12.20 25.33
C VAL A 484 -1.76 13.03 25.60
N TYR A 485 -1.83 14.04 26.47
CA TYR A 485 -0.65 14.82 26.84
C TYR A 485 0.40 13.95 27.56
N ILE A 486 -0.03 13.07 28.47
CA ILE A 486 0.84 12.07 29.12
C ILE A 486 1.42 11.10 28.09
N PHE A 487 0.63 10.65 27.11
CA PHE A 487 1.10 9.78 26.04
C PHE A 487 2.18 10.47 25.17
N LEU A 488 1.94 11.72 24.77
CA LEU A 488 2.90 12.53 24.00
C LEU A 488 4.18 12.83 24.79
N LEU A 489 4.08 13.16 26.08
CA LEU A 489 5.24 13.37 26.96
C LEU A 489 6.03 12.07 27.22
N GLY A 490 5.33 10.95 27.38
CA GLY A 490 5.94 9.63 27.49
C GLY A 490 6.71 9.22 26.23
N TYR A 491 6.25 9.70 25.06
CA TYR A 491 6.95 9.55 23.79
C TYR A 491 8.22 10.40 23.72
N SER A 492 8.13 11.68 24.08
CA SER A 492 9.28 12.62 24.03
C SER A 492 10.45 12.18 24.94
N ASN A 493 10.15 11.53 26.08
CA ASN A 493 11.18 11.02 27.00
C ASN A 493 11.83 9.70 26.55
N LYS A 494 11.32 9.04 25.49
CA LYS A 494 11.93 7.83 24.91
C LYS A 494 12.73 8.12 23.64
N THR A 495 12.62 9.33 23.08
CA THR A 495 13.31 9.78 21.86
C THR A 495 14.40 10.81 22.14
N GLY A 496 14.83 10.97 23.40
CA GLY A 496 15.89 11.89 23.83
C GLY A 496 17.23 11.20 24.01
#